data_AF-A0A7C3TFM5-F1
#
_entry.id   AF-A0A7C3TFM5-F1
#
_cell.length_a   1.000
_cell.length_b   1.000
_cell.length_c   1.000
_cell.angle_alpha   90.00
_cell.angle_beta   90.00
_cell.angle_gamma   90.00
#
_symmetry.space_group_name_H-M   'P 1'
#
loop_
_entity.id
_entity.type
_entity.pdbx_description
1 polymer ?
#
loop_
_entity_poly.entity_id
_entity_poly.type
_entity_poly.pdbx_seq_one_letter_code
_entity_poly.pdbx_strand_id
1 'polypeptide(L)'
;MARIKGLRTKIPPTLKDRLSDILLKLNLQKEKLEQITERLCQRDDEIFQRCIGAHIAGDEDHAKIYANECAEVRNMFKIAKSVQLALERVIIRLETVEQFGEALNYIAPVMEVVKEIKGEISGVIPEVAGELEKVTSILADLSAETG
;
A
#
# COMPACT_ATOMS: atom_id res chain seq x y z
N MET A 1 17.41 -53.35 -1.34
CA MET A 1 17.44 -52.18 -0.42
C MET A 1 16.45 -51.14 -0.92
N ALA A 2 15.28 -51.03 -0.29
CA ALA A 2 14.24 -50.06 -0.68
C ALA A 2 14.49 -48.71 0.00
N ARG A 3 14.39 -47.65 -0.80
CA ARG A 3 14.71 -46.26 -0.47
C ARG A 3 13.48 -45.60 0.16
N ILE A 4 13.51 -45.36 1.47
CA ILE A 4 12.48 -44.57 2.16
C ILE A 4 12.69 -43.10 1.76
N LYS A 5 11.97 -42.64 0.74
CA LYS A 5 11.92 -41.23 0.35
C LYS A 5 10.88 -40.56 1.24
N GLY A 6 11.35 -39.69 2.14
CA GLY A 6 10.56 -39.10 3.21
C GLY A 6 9.27 -38.44 2.74
N LEU A 7 8.16 -38.79 3.39
CA LEU A 7 6.94 -38.00 3.41
C LEU A 7 7.19 -36.75 4.27
N ARG A 8 7.62 -35.65 3.64
CA ARG A 8 7.34 -34.32 4.17
C ARG A 8 5.93 -33.97 3.71
N THR A 9 4.92 -34.35 4.48
CA THR A 9 3.57 -33.79 4.35
C THR A 9 3.67 -32.30 4.69
N LYS A 10 3.58 -31.42 3.67
CA LYS A 10 3.38 -29.99 3.92
C LYS A 10 2.00 -29.83 4.55
N ILE A 11 1.97 -29.56 5.85
CA ILE A 11 0.74 -29.14 6.52
C ILE A 11 0.30 -27.83 5.82
N PRO A 12 -0.94 -27.74 5.32
CA PRO A 12 -1.41 -26.51 4.69
C PRO A 12 -1.37 -25.35 5.70
N PRO A 13 -1.00 -24.14 5.29
CA PRO A 13 -0.89 -23.00 6.19
C PRO A 13 -2.23 -22.68 6.82
N THR A 14 -2.22 -22.44 8.14
CA THR A 14 -3.43 -22.11 8.90
C THR A 14 -3.94 -20.71 8.54
N LEU A 15 -5.19 -20.41 8.88
CA LEU A 15 -5.74 -19.04 8.74
C LEU A 15 -4.83 -18.01 9.40
N LYS A 16 -4.32 -18.32 10.60
CA LYS A 16 -3.41 -17.46 11.35
C LYS A 16 -2.11 -17.22 10.57
N ASP A 17 -1.47 -18.25 10.05
CA ASP A 17 -0.23 -18.11 9.27
C ASP A 17 -0.43 -17.21 8.05
N ARG A 18 -1.57 -17.36 7.35
CA ARG A 18 -1.92 -16.54 6.18
C ARG A 18 -2.22 -15.08 6.57
N LEU A 19 -2.94 -14.85 7.66
CA LEU A 19 -3.19 -13.50 8.18
C LEU A 19 -1.89 -12.81 8.61
N SER A 20 -0.99 -13.52 9.29
CA SER A 20 0.32 -12.99 9.65
C SER A 20 1.16 -12.61 8.42
N ASP A 21 1.14 -13.41 7.34
CA ASP A 21 1.82 -13.09 6.08
C ASP A 21 1.21 -11.85 5.40
N ILE A 22 -0.12 -11.74 5.37
CA ILE A 22 -0.81 -10.54 4.86
C ILE A 22 -0.42 -9.30 5.68
N LEU A 23 -0.47 -9.38 7.01
CA LEU A 23 -0.11 -8.29 7.91
C LEU A 23 1.33 -7.82 7.69
N LEU A 24 2.28 -8.75 7.52
CA LEU A 24 3.66 -8.42 7.21
C LEU A 24 3.75 -7.65 5.88
N LYS A 25 3.10 -8.14 4.81
CA LYS A 25 3.13 -7.49 3.50
C LYS A 25 2.54 -6.08 3.54
N LEU A 26 1.41 -5.90 4.22
CA LEU A 26 0.75 -4.61 4.34
C LEU A 26 1.58 -3.61 5.14
N ASN A 27 2.24 -4.04 6.23
CA ASN A 27 3.15 -3.20 6.99
C ASN A 27 4.35 -2.74 6.15
N LEU A 28 4.93 -3.62 5.36
CA LEU A 28 6.02 -3.26 4.43
C LEU A 28 5.57 -2.20 3.40
N GLN A 29 4.34 -2.32 2.87
CA GLN A 29 3.81 -1.31 1.96
C GLN A 29 3.51 0.01 2.68
N LYS A 30 3.03 -0.02 3.93
CA LYS A 30 2.82 1.19 4.74
C LYS A 30 4.13 1.96 4.96
N GLU A 31 5.18 1.28 5.41
CA GLU A 31 6.50 1.88 5.64
C GLU A 31 7.09 2.43 4.33
N LYS A 32 6.91 1.72 3.22
CA LYS A 32 7.34 2.21 1.91
C LYS A 32 6.62 3.50 1.52
N LEU A 33 5.31 3.58 1.75
CA LEU A 33 4.54 4.80 1.49
C LEU A 33 4.98 5.95 2.39
N GLU A 34 5.33 5.69 3.65
CA GLU A 34 5.91 6.70 4.56
C GLU A 34 7.17 7.32 3.93
N GLN A 35 8.13 6.49 3.52
CA GLN A 35 9.36 6.96 2.87
C GLN A 35 9.07 7.73 1.58
N ILE A 36 8.08 7.32 0.79
CA ILE A 36 7.72 8.00 -0.46
C ILE A 36 7.07 9.36 -0.15
N THR A 37 6.17 9.44 0.84
CA THR A 37 5.54 10.71 1.22
C THR A 37 6.55 11.73 1.74
N GLU A 38 7.58 11.29 2.47
CA GLU A 38 8.69 12.16 2.91
C GLU A 38 9.48 12.71 1.71
N ARG A 39 9.82 11.86 0.75
CA ARG A 39 10.53 12.27 -0.48
C ARG A 39 9.70 13.23 -1.33
N LEU A 40 8.38 13.01 -1.42
CA LEU A 40 7.48 13.91 -2.14
C LEU A 40 7.42 15.29 -1.48
N CYS A 41 7.44 15.36 -0.15
CA CYS A 41 7.49 16.63 0.58
C CYS A 41 8.80 17.39 0.29
N GLN A 42 9.94 16.70 0.40
CA GLN A 42 11.25 17.29 0.08
C GLN A 42 11.29 17.80 -1.36
N ARG A 43 10.73 17.02 -2.28
CA ARG A 43 10.67 17.36 -3.71
C ARG A 43 9.78 18.58 -3.97
N ASP A 44 8.64 18.70 -3.29
CA ASP A 44 7.77 19.89 -3.37
C ASP A 44 8.51 21.14 -2.89
N ASP A 45 9.21 21.06 -1.76
CA ASP A 45 9.97 22.18 -1.21
C ASP A 45 11.04 22.67 -2.20
N GLU A 46 11.81 21.76 -2.81
CA GLU A 46 12.81 22.11 -3.81
C GLU A 46 12.22 22.83 -5.03
N ILE A 47 11.11 22.31 -5.57
CA ILE A 47 10.45 22.91 -6.75
C ILE A 47 9.85 24.26 -6.37
N PHE A 48 9.28 24.36 -5.17
CA PHE A 48 8.68 25.58 -4.68
C PHE A 48 9.73 26.70 -4.54
N GLN A 49 10.92 26.39 -4.01
CA GLN A 49 12.02 27.36 -3.97
C GLN A 49 12.44 27.83 -5.37
N ARG A 50 12.48 26.92 -6.35
CA ARG A 50 12.75 27.27 -7.75
C ARG A 50 11.66 28.14 -8.35
N CYS A 51 10.39 27.86 -8.04
CA CYS A 51 9.25 28.67 -8.44
C CYS A 51 9.38 30.10 -7.92
N ILE A 52 9.71 30.27 -6.64
CA ILE A 52 9.94 31.59 -6.03
C ILE A 52 11.10 32.30 -6.73
N GLY A 53 12.22 31.60 -6.95
CA GLY A 53 13.39 32.17 -7.61
C GLY A 53 13.09 32.69 -9.02
N ALA A 54 12.38 31.90 -9.84
CA ALA A 54 11.95 32.31 -11.17
C ALA A 54 10.99 33.51 -11.14
N HIS A 55 10.03 33.51 -10.22
CA HIS A 55 9.09 34.61 -10.07
C HIS A 55 9.77 35.92 -9.66
N ILE A 56 10.71 35.89 -8.71
CA ILE A 56 11.49 37.08 -8.30
C ILE A 56 12.35 37.61 -9.47
N ALA A 57 12.88 36.73 -10.31
CA ALA A 57 13.66 37.10 -11.48
C ALA A 57 12.82 37.65 -12.65
N GLY A 58 11.48 37.62 -12.55
CA GLY A 58 10.58 37.98 -13.65
C GLY A 58 10.52 36.93 -14.77
N ASP A 59 11.00 35.72 -14.51
CA ASP A 59 10.96 34.58 -15.43
C ASP A 59 9.62 33.84 -15.28
N GLU A 60 8.57 34.45 -15.80
CA GLU A 60 7.19 33.98 -15.67
C GLU A 60 6.96 32.61 -16.31
N ASP A 61 7.66 32.29 -17.39
CA ASP A 61 7.54 30.99 -18.07
C ASP A 61 8.04 29.86 -17.17
N HIS A 62 9.22 30.00 -16.57
CA HIS A 62 9.73 28.99 -15.64
C HIS A 62 8.95 28.96 -14.33
N ALA A 63 8.52 30.12 -13.80
CA ALA A 63 7.68 30.18 -12.61
C ALA A 63 6.40 29.35 -12.80
N LYS A 64 5.73 29.49 -13.96
CA LYS A 64 4.54 28.71 -14.30
C LYS A 64 4.81 27.21 -14.42
N ILE A 65 5.93 26.82 -15.04
CA ILE A 65 6.32 25.41 -15.13
C ILE A 65 6.51 24.82 -13.73
N TYR A 66 7.27 25.50 -12.86
CA TYR A 66 7.52 25.02 -11.50
C TYR A 66 6.26 24.97 -10.64
N ALA A 67 5.34 25.94 -10.79
CA ALA A 67 4.07 25.91 -10.09
C ALA A 67 3.21 24.70 -10.47
N ASN A 68 3.17 24.34 -11.76
CA ASN A 68 2.45 23.15 -12.23
C ASN A 68 3.07 21.87 -11.67
N GLU A 69 4.40 21.77 -11.66
CA GLU A 69 5.09 20.61 -11.11
C GLU A 69 4.86 20.46 -9.59
N CYS A 70 4.85 21.57 -8.83
CA CYS A 70 4.42 21.55 -7.42
C CYS A 70 3.02 20.97 -7.26
N ALA A 71 2.07 21.36 -8.13
CA ALA A 71 0.70 20.85 -8.07
C ALA A 71 0.64 19.33 -8.29
N GLU A 72 1.40 18.81 -9.26
CA GLU A 72 1.49 17.38 -9.54
C GLU A 72 2.13 16.61 -8.38
N VAL A 73 3.27 17.08 -7.85
CA VAL A 73 3.94 16.43 -6.69
C VAL A 73 3.03 16.41 -5.47
N ARG A 74 2.29 17.49 -5.20
CA ARG A 74 1.31 17.56 -4.12
C ARG A 74 0.12 16.62 -4.35
N ASN A 75 -0.30 16.43 -5.59
CA ASN A 75 -1.34 15.46 -5.92
C ASN A 75 -0.87 14.03 -5.63
N MET A 76 0.34 13.68 -6.07
CA MET A 76 0.97 12.39 -5.77
C MET A 76 1.09 12.16 -4.25
N PHE A 77 1.49 13.19 -3.49
CA PHE A 77 1.59 13.11 -2.03
C PHE A 77 0.23 12.81 -1.39
N LYS A 78 -0.83 13.50 -1.80
CA LYS A 78 -2.18 13.29 -1.27
C LYS A 78 -2.66 11.87 -1.49
N ILE A 79 -2.47 11.33 -2.70
CA ILE A 79 -2.84 9.96 -3.04
C ILE A 79 -2.04 8.97 -2.18
N ALA A 80 -0.71 9.10 -2.16
CA ALA A 80 0.15 8.22 -1.37
C ALA A 80 -0.19 8.25 0.12
N LYS A 81 -0.47 9.44 0.67
CA LYS A 81 -0.84 9.61 2.07
C LYS A 81 -2.21 9.01 2.40
N SER A 82 -3.20 9.19 1.51
CA SER A 82 -4.52 8.57 1.64
C SER A 82 -4.40 7.05 1.73
N VAL A 83 -3.65 6.45 0.81
CA VAL A 83 -3.45 5.00 0.76
C VAL A 83 -2.68 4.49 1.98
N GLN A 84 -1.68 5.22 2.46
CA GLN A 84 -0.96 4.87 3.70
C GLN A 84 -1.92 4.75 4.90
N LEU A 85 -2.80 5.75 5.10
CA LEU A 85 -3.77 5.76 6.20
C LEU A 85 -4.83 4.66 6.05
N ALA A 86 -5.25 4.37 4.82
CA ALA A 86 -6.17 3.29 4.55
C ALA A 86 -5.54 1.91 4.82
N LEU A 87 -4.26 1.71 4.49
CA LEU A 87 -3.52 0.50 4.85
C LEU A 87 -3.41 0.34 6.36
N GLU A 88 -3.09 1.41 7.09
CA GLU A 88 -3.06 1.39 8.56
C GLU A 88 -4.39 0.92 9.15
N ARG A 89 -5.51 1.48 8.65
CA ARG A 89 -6.85 1.05 9.05
C ARG A 89 -7.12 -0.43 8.73
N VAL A 90 -6.66 -0.91 7.58
CA VAL A 90 -6.79 -2.33 7.19
C VAL A 90 -5.99 -3.24 8.12
N ILE A 91 -4.75 -2.87 8.44
CA ILE A 91 -3.86 -3.62 9.34
C ILE A 91 -4.53 -3.80 10.71
N ILE A 92 -5.01 -2.72 11.32
CA ILE A 92 -5.68 -2.76 12.64
C ILE A 92 -6.92 -3.69 12.61
N ARG A 93 -7.68 -3.69 11.52
CA ARG A 93 -8.83 -4.58 11.36
C ARG A 93 -8.40 -6.04 11.26
N LEU A 94 -7.37 -6.35 10.48
CA LEU A 94 -6.87 -7.71 10.33
C LEU A 94 -6.22 -8.24 11.62
N GLU A 95 -5.54 -7.40 12.39
CA GLU A 95 -5.06 -7.74 13.74
C GLU A 95 -6.22 -8.10 14.69
N THR A 96 -7.35 -7.37 14.58
CA THR A 96 -8.56 -7.70 15.34
C THR A 96 -9.13 -9.05 14.91
N VAL A 97 -9.15 -9.35 13.60
CA VAL A 97 -9.60 -10.67 13.09
C VAL A 97 -8.70 -11.79 13.61
N GLU A 98 -7.38 -11.59 13.58
CA GLU A 98 -6.40 -12.57 14.06
C GLU A 98 -6.54 -12.85 15.57
N GLN A 99 -6.82 -11.82 16.38
CA GLN A 99 -6.96 -11.95 17.84
C GLN A 99 -8.27 -12.59 18.27
N PHE A 100 -9.39 -12.26 17.60
CA PHE A 100 -10.73 -12.61 18.08
C PHE A 100 -11.40 -13.77 17.32
N GLY A 101 -10.84 -14.25 16.20
CA GLY A 101 -11.14 -15.56 15.58
C GLY A 101 -12.56 -15.79 15.00
N GLU A 102 -13.59 -15.16 15.55
CA GLU A 102 -15.01 -15.24 15.15
C GLU A 102 -15.38 -14.16 14.10
N ALA A 103 -14.37 -13.47 13.57
CA ALA A 103 -14.49 -12.23 12.81
C ALA A 103 -14.27 -12.40 11.30
N LEU A 104 -14.57 -13.57 10.72
CA LEU A 104 -14.39 -13.82 9.28
C LEU A 104 -15.26 -12.89 8.40
N ASN A 105 -16.41 -12.45 8.92
CA ASN A 105 -17.28 -11.46 8.26
C ASN A 105 -16.60 -10.09 8.00
N TYR A 106 -15.46 -9.82 8.64
CA TYR A 106 -14.69 -8.58 8.44
C TYR A 106 -13.67 -8.68 7.29
N ILE A 107 -13.41 -9.88 6.75
CA ILE A 107 -12.46 -10.08 5.63
C ILE A 107 -12.98 -9.43 4.34
N ALA A 108 -14.26 -9.61 4.02
CA ALA A 108 -14.84 -9.04 2.80
C ALA A 108 -14.76 -7.49 2.76
N PRO A 109 -15.17 -6.75 3.82
CA PRO A 109 -14.97 -5.31 3.88
C PRO A 109 -13.49 -4.88 3.82
N VAL A 110 -12.57 -5.68 4.35
CA VAL A 110 -11.12 -5.40 4.22
C VAL A 110 -10.66 -5.54 2.77
N MET A 111 -11.07 -6.62 2.09
CA MET A 111 -10.72 -6.87 0.70
C MET A 111 -11.21 -5.75 -0.23
N GLU A 112 -12.41 -5.21 -0.02
CA GLU A 112 -12.93 -4.08 -0.80
C GLU A 112 -12.04 -2.85 -0.66
N VAL A 113 -11.65 -2.50 0.58
CA VAL A 113 -10.74 -1.36 0.84
C VAL A 113 -9.38 -1.60 0.18
N VAL A 114 -8.83 -2.82 0.24
CA VAL A 114 -7.55 -3.13 -0.41
C VAL A 114 -7.63 -3.00 -1.95
N LYS A 115 -8.77 -3.37 -2.55
CA LYS A 115 -9.00 -3.20 -4.00
C LYS A 115 -9.11 -1.72 -4.40
N GLU A 116 -9.82 -0.93 -3.60
CA GLU A 116 -9.99 0.52 -3.81
C GLU A 116 -8.63 1.23 -3.81
N ILE A 117 -7.86 1.06 -2.74
CA ILE A 117 -6.56 1.74 -2.58
C ILE A 117 -5.53 1.27 -3.60
N LYS A 118 -5.59 0.01 -4.05
CA LYS A 118 -4.79 -0.48 -5.18
C LYS A 118 -5.11 0.31 -6.45
N GLY A 119 -6.39 0.55 -6.72
CA GLY A 119 -6.85 1.37 -7.85
C GLY A 119 -6.27 2.78 -7.79
N GLU A 120 -6.43 3.45 -6.65
CA GLU A 120 -5.92 4.81 -6.42
C GLU A 120 -4.41 4.92 -6.60
N ILE A 121 -3.64 3.97 -6.07
CA ILE A 121 -2.18 4.05 -6.06
C ILE A 121 -1.54 3.59 -7.39
N SER A 122 -2.28 2.87 -8.24
CA SER A 122 -1.74 2.25 -9.46
C SER A 122 -1.09 3.24 -10.43
N GLY A 123 -1.64 4.45 -10.55
CA GLY A 123 -1.11 5.52 -11.42
C GLY A 123 0.04 6.31 -10.81
N VAL A 124 0.31 6.17 -9.50
CA VAL A 124 1.30 6.97 -8.78
C VAL A 124 2.49 6.11 -8.34
N ILE A 125 2.22 4.94 -7.75
CA ILE A 125 3.23 4.02 -7.22
C ILE A 125 2.86 2.58 -7.64
N PRO A 126 3.14 2.19 -8.91
CA PRO A 126 2.73 0.90 -9.46
C PRO A 126 3.25 -0.31 -8.68
N GLU A 127 4.42 -0.19 -8.06
CA GLU A 127 5.02 -1.25 -7.26
C GLU A 127 4.16 -1.61 -6.04
N VAL A 128 3.65 -0.59 -5.32
CA VAL A 128 2.76 -0.80 -4.18
C VAL A 128 1.46 -1.46 -4.65
N ALA A 129 0.89 -1.00 -5.78
CA ALA A 129 -0.29 -1.63 -6.35
C ALA A 129 -0.07 -3.12 -6.68
N GLY A 130 1.11 -3.48 -7.21
CA GLY A 130 1.46 -4.87 -7.50
C GLY A 130 1.54 -5.76 -6.26
N GLU A 131 2.04 -5.24 -5.14
CA GLU A 131 2.04 -5.99 -3.88
C GLU A 131 0.63 -6.10 -3.26
N LEU A 132 -0.20 -5.06 -3.39
CA LEU A 132 -1.60 -5.10 -2.94
C LEU A 132 -2.47 -6.05 -3.78
N GLU A 133 -2.15 -6.26 -5.06
CA GLU A 133 -2.76 -7.31 -5.88
C GLU A 133 -2.52 -8.69 -5.27
N LYS A 134 -1.28 -8.99 -4.86
CA LYS A 134 -0.94 -10.27 -4.22
C LYS A 134 -1.70 -10.44 -2.91
N VAL A 135 -1.79 -9.39 -2.09
CA VAL A 135 -2.58 -9.41 -0.86
C VAL A 135 -4.06 -9.69 -1.15
N THR A 136 -4.62 -9.04 -2.18
CA THR A 136 -6.01 -9.24 -2.60
C THR A 136 -6.28 -10.70 -2.98
N SER A 137 -5.36 -11.34 -3.70
CA SER A 137 -5.48 -12.76 -4.05
C SER A 137 -5.49 -13.67 -2.81
N ILE A 138 -4.61 -13.43 -1.84
CA ILE A 138 -4.58 -14.23 -0.60
C ILE A 138 -5.87 -14.02 0.21
N LEU A 139 -6.38 -12.78 0.30
CA LEU A 139 -7.65 -12.47 0.97
C LEU A 139 -8.85 -13.11 0.26
N ALA A 140 -8.84 -13.19 -1.07
CA ALA A 140 -9.89 -13.85 -1.84
C ALA A 140 -9.91 -15.37 -1.60
N ASP A 141 -8.74 -16.02 -1.59
CA ASP A 141 -8.61 -17.43 -1.26
C ASP A 141 -9.13 -17.72 0.15
N LEU A 142 -8.77 -16.88 1.13
CA LEU A 142 -9.26 -16.96 2.51
C LEU A 142 -10.79 -16.83 2.59
N SER A 143 -11.37 -15.88 1.87
CA SER A 143 -12.82 -15.68 1.86
C SER A 143 -13.56 -16.87 1.23
N ALA A 144 -12.99 -17.49 0.19
CA ALA A 144 -13.60 -18.62 -0.51
C ALA A 144 -13.54 -19.93 0.29
N GLU A 145 -12.51 -20.13 1.12
CA GLU A 145 -12.39 -21.29 2.02
C GLU A 145 -13.39 -21.23 3.20
N THR A 146 -13.95 -20.05 3.49
CA THR A 146 -14.83 -19.80 4.64
C THR A 146 -16.31 -19.65 4.30
N GLY A 147 -16.67 -19.66 3.01
CA GLY A 147 -18.06 -19.65 2.52
C GLY A 147 -18.56 -21.05 2.19
#